data_AF-A0A914E8C0-F1
#
_entry.id   AF-A0A914E8C0-F1
#
_cell.length_a   1.000
_cell.length_b   1.000
_cell.length_c   1.000
_cell.angle_alpha   90.00
_cell.angle_beta   90.00
_cell.angle_gamma   90.00
#
_symmetry.space_group_name_H-M   'P 1'
#
loop_
_entity.id
_entity.type
_entity.pdbx_description
1 polymer ?
#
loop_
_entity_poly.entity_id
_entity_poly.type
_entity_poly.pdbx_seq_one_letter_code
_entity_poly.pdbx_strand_id
1 'polypeptide(L)'
;MYNDQQPDQETLPEWENIRAKRQSTIYAHAKGVSFFDRESGVWLVHSVPMFPPRYAFSYPESGNIYGQSMLCRTFNYTQLPKIANQLYYIRPYIYSSGLPISMAAEISTLAKLISGEYQKGAPYSNVEEIITKGGTKFISIAKSAEFNADIYNGIVAPTLKTNLLTETWIKGYDITVNCSSIYPVVDVEYIKVGVSAQFRYTKDHSKLAISGDPTQPYICIGDINRMTS
;
A
#
# COMPACT_ATOMS: atom_id res chain seq x y z
N MET A 1 6.11 -8.66 -8.13
CA MET A 1 5.77 -7.24 -8.35
C MET A 1 4.27 -7.12 -8.47
N TYR A 2 3.68 -6.06 -7.94
CA TYR A 2 2.24 -5.85 -7.96
C TYR A 2 1.89 -4.38 -8.20
N ASN A 3 0.83 -4.14 -8.97
CA ASN A 3 0.32 -2.81 -9.31
C ASN A 3 -1.05 -2.98 -9.97
N ASP A 4 -2.10 -2.34 -9.48
CA ASP A 4 -3.44 -2.31 -10.10
C ASP A 4 -3.48 -1.60 -11.46
N GLN A 5 -2.40 -0.89 -11.81
CA GLN A 5 -2.17 -0.27 -13.12
C GLN A 5 -0.81 -0.76 -13.63
N GLN A 6 -0.79 -1.94 -14.27
CA GLN A 6 0.46 -2.57 -14.69
C GLN A 6 1.30 -1.70 -15.66
N PRO A 7 2.64 -1.83 -15.62
CA PRO A 7 3.52 -1.26 -16.63
C PRO A 7 3.18 -1.72 -18.06
N ASP A 8 3.68 -1.00 -19.06
CA ASP A 8 3.60 -1.32 -20.50
C ASP A 8 2.23 -1.09 -21.17
N GLN A 9 1.24 -0.55 -20.43
CA GLN A 9 -0.12 -0.25 -20.93
C GLN A 9 -0.18 0.71 -22.13
N GLU A 10 0.79 1.62 -22.27
CA GLU A 10 0.80 2.62 -23.35
C GLU A 10 0.99 2.01 -24.75
N THR A 11 1.45 0.75 -24.83
CA THR A 11 1.66 0.03 -26.11
C THR A 11 0.63 -1.07 -26.37
N LEU A 12 -0.30 -1.30 -25.45
CA LEU A 12 -1.23 -2.42 -25.54
C LEU A 12 -2.47 -2.08 -26.40
N PRO A 13 -2.98 -3.04 -27.21
CA PRO A 13 -4.24 -2.86 -27.92
C PRO A 13 -5.40 -2.49 -27.00
N GLU A 14 -6.40 -1.76 -27.52
CA GLU A 14 -7.54 -1.23 -26.75
C GLU A 14 -8.26 -2.26 -25.86
N TRP A 15 -8.34 -3.53 -26.28
CA TRP A 15 -8.97 -4.59 -25.51
C TRP A 15 -8.17 -5.00 -24.24
N GLU A 16 -6.86 -4.81 -24.22
CA GLU A 16 -6.03 -5.00 -23.01
C GLU A 16 -6.17 -3.83 -22.03
N ASN A 17 -6.41 -2.62 -22.54
CA ASN A 17 -6.77 -1.48 -21.70
C ASN A 17 -8.12 -1.68 -20.97
N ILE A 18 -9.06 -2.40 -21.59
CA ILE A 18 -10.31 -2.83 -20.92
C ILE A 18 -10.01 -3.83 -19.79
N ARG A 19 -9.06 -4.76 -19.98
CA ARG A 19 -8.65 -5.71 -18.93
C ARG A 19 -7.95 -5.01 -17.77
N ALA A 20 -7.10 -4.04 -18.05
CA ALA A 20 -6.45 -3.21 -17.04
C ALA A 20 -7.47 -2.44 -16.16
N LYS A 21 -8.45 -1.78 -16.79
CA LYS A 21 -9.52 -1.09 -16.06
C LYS A 21 -10.37 -2.05 -15.20
N ARG A 22 -10.54 -3.29 -15.65
CA ARG A 22 -11.21 -4.34 -14.83
C ARG A 22 -10.37 -4.76 -13.63
N GLN A 23 -9.05 -4.80 -13.75
CA GLN A 23 -8.17 -5.18 -12.64
C GLN A 23 -8.25 -4.17 -11.49
N SER A 24 -8.24 -2.87 -11.79
CA SER A 24 -8.40 -1.82 -10.76
C SER A 24 -9.75 -1.83 -10.04
N THR A 25 -10.77 -2.53 -10.56
CA THR A 25 -12.06 -2.72 -9.88
C THR A 25 -12.15 -4.00 -9.04
N ILE A 26 -11.23 -4.95 -9.23
CA ILE A 26 -11.26 -6.27 -8.58
C ILE A 26 -10.17 -6.39 -7.51
N TYR A 27 -9.00 -5.83 -7.78
CA TYR A 27 -7.83 -5.86 -6.92
C TYR A 27 -7.68 -4.53 -6.17
N ALA A 28 -7.00 -4.56 -5.03
CA ALA A 28 -6.73 -3.34 -4.29
C ALA A 28 -5.84 -2.36 -5.08
N HIS A 29 -6.02 -1.07 -4.80
CA HIS A 29 -5.17 0.03 -5.29
C HIS A 29 -3.78 0.03 -4.63
N ALA A 30 -3.09 -1.11 -4.68
CA ALA A 30 -1.82 -1.35 -4.03
C ALA A 30 -0.72 -1.58 -5.04
N LYS A 31 0.46 -1.01 -4.76
CA LYS A 31 1.60 -1.06 -5.69
C LYS A 31 2.91 -1.29 -4.95
N GLY A 32 3.76 -2.14 -5.51
CA GLY A 32 5.01 -2.48 -4.85
C GLY A 32 5.77 -3.66 -5.43
N VAL A 33 6.89 -3.94 -4.77
CA VAL A 33 7.82 -5.01 -5.13
C VAL A 33 8.24 -5.72 -3.85
N SER A 34 8.19 -7.05 -3.90
CA SER A 34 8.82 -7.91 -2.91
C SER A 34 9.85 -8.77 -3.64
N PHE A 35 11.10 -8.74 -3.17
CA PHE A 35 12.21 -9.53 -3.71
C PHE A 35 13.03 -10.08 -2.55
N PHE A 36 13.15 -11.40 -2.47
CA PHE A 36 13.79 -12.11 -1.36
C PHE A 36 14.65 -13.26 -1.88
N ASP A 37 15.80 -13.45 -1.24
CA ASP A 37 16.54 -14.71 -1.25
C ASP A 37 16.27 -15.49 0.06
N ARG A 38 17.10 -16.48 0.38
CA ARG A 38 16.97 -17.32 1.57
C ARG A 38 17.47 -16.67 2.87
N GLU A 39 18.13 -15.52 2.78
CA GLU A 39 18.68 -14.79 3.92
C GLU A 39 17.87 -13.52 4.19
N SER A 40 17.61 -12.72 3.16
CA SER A 40 16.97 -11.42 3.29
C SER A 40 16.26 -10.98 2.01
N GLY A 41 15.61 -9.83 2.07
CA GLY A 41 14.97 -9.24 0.92
C GLY A 41 14.49 -7.84 1.18
N VAL A 42 13.85 -7.28 0.17
CA VAL A 42 13.30 -5.93 0.18
C VAL A 42 11.80 -6.01 -0.05
N TRP A 43 11.07 -5.19 0.71
CA TRP A 43 9.69 -4.85 0.41
C TRP A 43 9.59 -3.35 0.16
N LEU A 44 9.14 -3.02 -1.05
CA LEU A 44 8.86 -1.67 -1.53
C LEU A 44 7.35 -1.50 -1.66
N VAL A 45 6.81 -0.46 -1.01
CA VAL A 45 5.44 0.03 -1.18
C VAL A 45 5.51 1.41 -1.83
N HIS A 46 4.67 1.68 -2.84
CA HIS A 46 4.66 2.98 -3.51
C HIS A 46 3.29 3.36 -4.08
N SER A 47 3.15 4.61 -4.51
CA SER A 47 1.91 5.12 -5.15
C SER A 47 2.01 5.27 -6.68
N VAL A 48 3.20 5.06 -7.27
CA VAL A 48 3.45 5.31 -8.71
C VAL A 48 2.74 4.29 -9.62
N PRO A 49 1.78 4.70 -10.47
CA PRO A 49 1.12 3.82 -11.43
C PRO A 49 2.10 3.38 -12.53
N MET A 50 1.88 2.21 -13.13
CA MET A 50 2.71 1.67 -14.23
C MET A 50 4.19 1.44 -13.88
N PHE A 51 4.52 1.35 -12.59
CA PHE A 51 5.88 1.12 -12.09
C PHE A 51 5.94 -0.11 -11.18
N PRO A 52 7.09 -0.83 -11.13
CA PRO A 52 8.18 -0.80 -12.10
C PRO A 52 7.95 -1.71 -13.32
N PRO A 53 8.51 -1.44 -14.51
CA PRO A 53 8.48 -2.37 -15.62
C PRO A 53 9.21 -3.68 -15.33
N ARG A 54 8.84 -4.76 -16.04
CA ARG A 54 9.32 -6.13 -15.72
C ARG A 54 10.78 -6.37 -16.07
N TYR A 55 11.26 -5.81 -17.19
CA TYR A 55 12.52 -6.24 -17.82
C TYR A 55 13.64 -5.22 -17.72
N ALA A 56 13.31 -3.93 -17.71
CA ALA A 56 14.28 -2.85 -17.62
C ALA A 56 13.71 -1.72 -16.77
N PHE A 57 14.58 -1.03 -16.04
CA PHE A 57 14.18 0.14 -15.27
C PHE A 57 13.73 1.25 -16.21
N SER A 58 12.52 1.75 -15.98
CA SER A 58 12.07 3.05 -16.45
C SER A 58 11.16 3.66 -15.40
N TYR A 59 11.13 4.99 -15.33
CA TYR A 59 10.20 5.72 -14.48
C TYR A 59 9.12 6.34 -15.36
N PRO A 60 7.82 6.05 -15.10
CA PRO A 60 6.76 6.48 -16.00
C PRO A 60 6.51 7.99 -15.89
N GLU A 61 6.13 8.61 -17.02
CA GLU A 61 5.84 10.06 -17.06
C GLU A 61 4.73 10.45 -16.08
N SER A 62 3.74 9.59 -15.89
CA SER A 62 2.65 9.75 -14.91
C SER A 62 3.16 9.96 -13.47
N GLY A 63 4.33 9.41 -13.14
CA GLY A 63 5.00 9.58 -11.85
C GLY A 63 5.63 10.94 -11.64
N ASN A 64 5.68 11.80 -12.66
CA ASN A 64 6.24 13.17 -12.59
C ASN A 64 5.17 14.26 -12.47
N ILE A 65 3.88 13.92 -12.66
CA ILE A 65 2.77 14.90 -12.67
C ILE A 65 2.24 15.16 -11.26
N TYR A 66 2.26 14.16 -10.40
CA TYR A 66 1.69 14.18 -9.05
C TYR A 66 2.76 13.84 -8.02
N GLY A 67 2.59 14.34 -6.80
CA GLY A 67 3.34 13.84 -5.65
C GLY A 67 3.20 12.33 -5.51
N GLN A 68 4.28 11.66 -5.09
CA GLN A 68 4.32 10.21 -4.93
C GLN A 68 5.12 9.86 -3.68
N SER A 69 4.73 8.79 -3.01
CA SER A 69 5.44 8.23 -1.87
C SER A 69 6.01 6.86 -2.20
N MET A 70 7.20 6.57 -1.66
CA MET A 70 7.83 5.25 -1.71
C MET A 70 8.44 4.92 -0.36
N LEU A 71 8.17 3.72 0.16
CA LEU A 71 8.81 3.18 1.35
C LEU A 71 9.50 1.86 0.98
N CYS A 72 10.83 1.87 1.06
CA CYS A 72 11.68 0.71 0.79
C CYS A 72 12.39 0.28 2.07
N ARG A 73 12.23 -0.98 2.46
CA ARG A 73 12.87 -1.55 3.66
C ARG A 73 13.41 -2.95 3.40
N THR A 74 14.53 -3.25 4.04
CA THR A 74 15.17 -4.57 4.01
C THR A 74 14.74 -5.38 5.22
N PHE A 75 14.42 -6.65 5.01
CA PHE A 75 13.96 -7.58 6.04
C PHE A 75 14.75 -8.89 5.97
N ASN A 76 14.90 -9.57 7.11
CA ASN A 76 15.35 -10.96 7.10
C ASN A 76 14.26 -11.85 6.49
N TYR A 77 14.66 -12.97 5.88
CA TYR A 77 13.74 -13.93 5.25
C TYR A 77 12.64 -14.41 6.21
N THR A 78 12.93 -14.49 7.51
CA THR A 78 11.96 -14.85 8.56
C THR A 78 10.75 -13.90 8.68
N GLN A 79 10.84 -12.69 8.12
CA GLN A 79 9.71 -11.75 8.06
C GLN A 79 8.83 -11.93 6.83
N LEU A 80 9.30 -12.65 5.80
CA LEU A 80 8.56 -12.85 4.55
C LEU A 80 7.18 -13.48 4.75
N PRO A 81 6.96 -14.45 5.67
CA PRO A 81 5.62 -14.97 5.95
C PRO A 81 4.63 -13.89 6.42
N LYS A 82 5.07 -12.92 7.23
CA LYS A 82 4.22 -11.80 7.68
C LYS A 82 3.88 -10.86 6.53
N ILE A 83 4.86 -10.55 5.68
CA ILE A 83 4.65 -9.74 4.47
C ILE A 83 3.68 -10.46 3.51
N ALA A 84 3.86 -11.76 3.31
CA ALA A 84 2.96 -12.58 2.49
C ALA A 84 1.53 -12.56 3.03
N ASN A 85 1.36 -12.65 4.36
CA ASN A 85 0.06 -12.54 5.01
C ASN A 85 -0.58 -11.16 4.77
N GLN A 86 0.18 -10.07 4.94
CA GLN A 86 -0.32 -8.72 4.66
C GLN A 86 -0.79 -8.58 3.20
N LEU A 87 0.00 -9.05 2.23
CA LEU A 87 -0.40 -9.04 0.81
C LEU A 87 -1.63 -9.92 0.53
N TYR A 88 -1.80 -11.03 1.25
CA TYR A 88 -2.97 -11.91 1.13
C TYR A 88 -4.27 -11.24 1.61
N TYR A 89 -4.21 -10.35 2.61
CA TYR A 89 -5.33 -9.50 3.01
C TYR A 89 -5.58 -8.36 2.01
N ILE A 90 -4.49 -7.70 1.55
CA ILE A 90 -4.57 -6.57 0.61
C ILE A 90 -5.16 -7.01 -0.73
N ARG A 91 -4.85 -8.23 -1.20
CA ARG A 91 -5.22 -8.72 -2.54
C ARG A 91 -4.74 -7.76 -3.65
N PRO A 92 -3.43 -7.53 -3.78
CA PRO A 92 -2.90 -6.69 -4.86
C PRO A 92 -2.91 -7.45 -6.20
N TYR A 93 -2.88 -6.73 -7.32
CA TYR A 93 -2.74 -7.35 -8.63
C TYR A 93 -1.28 -7.70 -8.93
N ILE A 94 -0.93 -8.98 -8.95
CA ILE A 94 0.42 -9.47 -9.23
C ILE A 94 0.58 -9.68 -10.73
N TYR A 95 1.35 -8.82 -11.38
CA TYR A 95 1.62 -8.90 -12.83
C TYR A 95 2.94 -9.62 -13.16
N SER A 96 3.82 -9.84 -12.18
CA SER A 96 5.10 -10.52 -12.38
C SER A 96 5.54 -11.22 -11.10
N SER A 97 5.89 -12.51 -11.21
CA SER A 97 6.33 -13.35 -10.10
C SER A 97 7.31 -14.42 -10.55
N GLY A 98 8.31 -14.70 -9.72
CA GLY A 98 9.25 -15.82 -9.90
C GLY A 98 9.48 -16.52 -8.57
N LEU A 99 8.43 -17.14 -8.01
CA LEU A 99 8.48 -17.82 -6.71
C LEU A 99 9.17 -19.19 -6.84
N PRO A 100 10.33 -19.43 -6.21
CA PRO A 100 10.96 -20.75 -6.23
C PRO A 100 10.09 -21.79 -5.53
N ILE A 101 10.02 -23.01 -6.08
CA ILE A 101 9.22 -24.12 -5.54
C ILE A 101 9.51 -24.36 -4.05
N SER A 102 10.78 -24.28 -3.68
CA SER A 102 11.22 -24.53 -2.31
C SER A 102 10.79 -23.43 -1.33
N MET A 103 10.58 -22.19 -1.78
CA MET A 103 9.98 -21.13 -0.96
C MET A 103 8.46 -21.24 -0.94
N ALA A 104 7.84 -21.65 -2.04
CA ALA A 104 6.39 -21.89 -2.12
C ALA A 104 5.95 -23.00 -1.14
N ALA A 105 6.74 -24.06 -1.01
CA ALA A 105 6.48 -25.16 -0.09
C ALA A 105 6.61 -24.72 1.38
N GLU A 106 7.52 -23.80 1.68
CA GLU A 106 7.77 -23.29 3.03
C GLU A 106 6.74 -22.23 3.46
N ILE A 107 6.35 -21.36 2.53
CA ILE A 107 5.45 -20.23 2.79
C ILE A 107 4.21 -20.39 1.91
N SER A 108 3.27 -21.23 2.38
CA SER A 108 2.05 -21.56 1.63
C SER A 108 1.22 -20.33 1.24
N THR A 109 1.22 -19.27 2.06
CA THR A 109 0.55 -18.00 1.75
C THR A 109 1.10 -17.33 0.49
N LEU A 110 2.39 -17.46 0.20
CA LEU A 110 2.95 -16.96 -1.08
C LEU A 110 2.42 -17.78 -2.25
N ALA A 111 2.36 -19.10 -2.13
CA ALA A 111 1.82 -19.95 -3.19
C ALA A 111 0.35 -19.59 -3.50
N LYS A 112 -0.47 -19.42 -2.45
CA LYS A 112 -1.86 -18.95 -2.55
C LYS A 112 -1.97 -17.57 -3.20
N LEU A 113 -1.13 -16.64 -2.77
CA LEU A 113 -1.12 -15.28 -3.33
C LEU A 113 -0.81 -15.29 -4.84
N ILE A 114 0.16 -16.10 -5.27
CA ILE A 114 0.51 -16.26 -6.69
C ILE A 114 -0.57 -17.00 -7.48
N SER A 115 -1.30 -17.94 -6.87
CA SER A 115 -2.45 -18.61 -7.50
C SER A 115 -3.70 -17.73 -7.61
N GLY A 116 -3.67 -16.51 -7.06
CA GLY A 116 -4.79 -15.56 -7.08
C GLY A 116 -5.79 -15.76 -5.94
N GLU A 117 -5.48 -16.60 -4.95
CA GLU A 117 -6.22 -16.68 -3.70
C GLU A 117 -5.96 -15.46 -2.82
N TYR A 118 -6.92 -15.16 -1.93
CA TYR A 118 -6.89 -14.01 -1.04
C TYR A 118 -7.75 -14.26 0.19
N GLN A 119 -7.57 -13.45 1.23
CA GLN A 119 -8.36 -13.56 2.46
C GLN A 119 -9.84 -13.32 2.18
N LYS A 120 -10.69 -14.26 2.59
CA LYS A 120 -12.16 -14.17 2.50
C LYS A 120 -12.78 -14.37 3.87
N GLY A 121 -13.79 -13.60 4.19
CA GLY A 121 -14.47 -13.68 5.47
C GLY A 121 -13.64 -13.12 6.62
N ALA A 122 -14.20 -13.20 7.83
CA ALA A 122 -13.57 -12.66 9.02
C ALA A 122 -12.27 -13.43 9.39
N PRO A 123 -11.26 -12.74 9.94
CA PRO A 123 -11.19 -11.30 10.17
C PRO A 123 -10.95 -10.52 8.86
N TYR A 124 -11.51 -9.31 8.77
CA TYR A 124 -11.42 -8.46 7.57
C TYR A 124 -10.18 -7.56 7.55
N SER A 125 -9.32 -7.67 8.56
CA SER A 125 -8.10 -6.90 8.68
C SER A 125 -7.04 -7.68 9.44
N ASN A 126 -5.79 -7.27 9.30
CA ASN A 126 -4.66 -7.87 9.98
C ASN A 126 -3.62 -6.80 10.35
N VAL A 127 -3.12 -6.88 11.58
CA VAL A 127 -2.08 -5.99 12.12
C VAL A 127 -0.87 -6.83 12.48
N GLU A 128 0.29 -6.50 11.91
CA GLU A 128 1.54 -7.25 12.12
C GLU A 128 2.66 -6.31 12.54
N GLU A 129 3.41 -6.69 13.58
CA GLU A 129 4.74 -6.12 13.80
C GLU A 129 5.74 -6.82 12.86
N ILE A 130 6.36 -6.07 11.95
CA ILE A 130 7.45 -6.55 11.09
C ILE A 130 8.74 -5.83 11.47
N ILE A 131 9.85 -6.56 11.48
CA ILE A 131 11.14 -6.04 11.96
C ILE A 131 12.13 -6.04 10.80
N THR A 132 12.63 -4.86 10.46
CA THR A 132 13.67 -4.72 9.41
C THR A 132 14.95 -5.47 9.79
N LYS A 133 15.81 -5.77 8.81
CA LYS A 133 17.13 -6.36 9.06
C LYS A 133 17.98 -5.50 10.00
N GLY A 134 17.77 -4.18 9.99
CA GLY A 134 18.41 -3.22 10.90
C GLY A 134 17.76 -3.09 12.29
N GLY A 135 16.74 -3.88 12.60
CA GLY A 135 16.09 -3.89 13.92
C GLY A 135 14.97 -2.87 14.13
N THR A 136 14.72 -1.97 13.18
CA THR A 136 13.56 -1.06 13.24
C THR A 136 12.26 -1.84 13.14
N LYS A 137 11.35 -1.59 14.08
CA LYS A 137 9.99 -2.14 14.13
C LYS A 137 9.05 -1.29 13.27
N PHE A 138 8.21 -1.96 12.48
CA PHE A 138 7.11 -1.37 11.72
C PHE A 138 5.82 -2.08 12.09
N ILE A 139 4.72 -1.33 12.10
CA ILE A 139 3.37 -1.87 12.21
C ILE A 139 2.80 -1.87 10.79
N SER A 140 2.57 -3.06 10.23
CA SER A 140 1.87 -3.24 8.96
C SER A 140 0.40 -3.48 9.23
N ILE A 141 -0.46 -2.71 8.56
CA ILE A 141 -1.92 -2.78 8.72
C ILE A 141 -2.53 -3.04 7.35
N ALA A 142 -3.23 -4.16 7.22
CA ALA A 142 -3.95 -4.54 6.00
C ALA A 142 -5.45 -4.68 6.28
N LYS A 143 -6.26 -4.40 5.27
CA LYS A 143 -7.69 -4.70 5.24
C LYS A 143 -8.07 -5.44 3.96
N SER A 144 -9.09 -6.28 4.02
CA SER A 144 -9.78 -6.79 2.85
C SER A 144 -10.87 -5.81 2.39
N ALA A 145 -11.43 -6.06 1.21
CA ALA A 145 -12.57 -5.30 0.71
C ALA A 145 -13.81 -5.39 1.63
N GLU A 146 -13.92 -6.46 2.43
CA GLU A 146 -15.05 -6.72 3.32
C GLU A 146 -15.03 -5.88 4.60
N PHE A 147 -13.92 -5.21 4.93
CA PHE A 147 -13.83 -4.34 6.12
C PHE A 147 -14.81 -3.16 6.08
N ASN A 148 -15.14 -2.68 4.86
CA ASN A 148 -16.18 -1.68 4.58
C ASN A 148 -16.22 -0.44 5.51
N ALA A 149 -15.05 0.02 5.96
CA ALA A 149 -14.89 1.21 6.78
C ALA A 149 -13.56 1.94 6.48
N ASP A 150 -13.46 3.17 6.98
CA ASP A 150 -12.23 3.96 6.97
C ASP A 150 -11.13 3.22 7.74
N ILE A 151 -10.04 2.87 7.06
CA ILE A 151 -8.93 2.15 7.69
C ILE A 151 -8.22 3.02 8.73
N TYR A 152 -8.16 4.34 8.50
CA TYR A 152 -7.44 5.26 9.37
C TYR A 152 -8.16 5.39 10.72
N ASN A 153 -9.46 5.70 10.70
CA ASN A 153 -10.28 5.77 11.91
C ASN A 153 -10.51 4.38 12.53
N GLY A 154 -10.74 3.35 11.72
CA GLY A 154 -11.16 2.04 12.19
C GLY A 154 -10.03 1.16 12.71
N ILE A 155 -8.79 1.38 12.26
CA ILE A 155 -7.65 0.51 12.60
C ILE A 155 -6.41 1.31 12.95
N VAL A 156 -5.96 2.22 12.09
CA VAL A 156 -4.64 2.87 12.26
C VAL A 156 -4.60 3.72 13.55
N ALA A 157 -5.49 4.69 13.69
CA ALA A 157 -5.51 5.58 14.85
C ALA A 157 -5.74 4.82 16.19
N PRO A 158 -6.68 3.86 16.29
CA PRO A 158 -6.83 3.02 17.48
C PRO A 158 -5.60 2.15 17.80
N THR A 159 -4.92 1.63 16.77
CA THR A 159 -3.71 0.79 16.96
C THR A 159 -2.54 1.62 17.47
N LEU A 160 -2.33 2.80 16.90
CA LEU A 160 -1.23 3.69 17.26
C LEU A 160 -1.52 4.45 18.55
N LYS A 161 -2.79 4.59 18.93
CA LYS A 161 -3.27 5.38 20.07
C LYS A 161 -2.93 6.87 19.95
N THR A 162 -3.06 7.41 18.74
CA THR A 162 -2.87 8.84 18.45
C THR A 162 -3.83 9.31 17.38
N ASN A 163 -4.19 10.59 17.42
CA ASN A 163 -4.87 11.26 16.32
C ASN A 163 -3.97 11.30 15.07
N LEU A 164 -4.58 11.34 13.89
CA LEU A 164 -3.84 11.32 12.62
C LEU A 164 -4.20 12.52 11.75
N LEU A 165 -3.17 13.07 11.10
CA LEU A 165 -3.30 14.01 9.99
C LEU A 165 -3.07 13.22 8.70
N THR A 166 -4.09 13.06 7.87
CA THR A 166 -4.07 12.23 6.65
C THR A 166 -4.02 13.08 5.39
N GLU A 167 -2.91 13.02 4.66
CA GLU A 167 -2.78 13.59 3.32
C GLU A 167 -2.95 12.44 2.32
N THR A 168 -4.08 12.44 1.60
CA THR A 168 -4.37 11.42 0.60
C THR A 168 -5.11 12.02 -0.58
N TRP A 169 -5.10 11.32 -1.72
CA TRP A 169 -5.79 11.80 -2.91
C TRP A 169 -7.31 11.61 -2.81
N ILE A 170 -8.02 12.66 -2.36
CA ILE A 170 -9.48 12.65 -2.27
C ILE A 170 -10.08 13.01 -3.63
N LYS A 171 -10.47 12.00 -4.41
CA LYS A 171 -11.21 12.15 -5.68
C LYS A 171 -12.55 11.42 -5.59
N GLY A 172 -13.49 11.97 -4.84
CA GLY A 172 -14.80 11.37 -4.61
C GLY A 172 -15.52 12.06 -3.45
N TYR A 173 -16.38 11.31 -2.75
CA TYR A 173 -16.99 11.81 -1.52
C TYR A 173 -16.05 11.58 -0.34
N ASP A 174 -15.82 12.67 0.38
CA ASP A 174 -15.00 12.69 1.58
C ASP A 174 -15.62 11.84 2.69
N ILE A 175 -14.77 11.32 3.57
CA ILE A 175 -15.22 10.61 4.77
C ILE A 175 -15.42 11.65 5.86
N THR A 176 -16.66 11.84 6.30
CA THR A 176 -16.99 12.75 7.40
C THR A 176 -16.11 12.46 8.62
N VAL A 177 -15.44 13.50 9.11
CA VAL A 177 -14.62 13.42 10.33
C VAL A 177 -15.50 13.04 11.52
N ASN A 178 -15.09 12.00 12.24
CA ASN A 178 -15.71 11.62 13.50
C ASN A 178 -15.07 12.39 14.67
N CYS A 179 -15.60 13.57 14.97
CA CYS A 179 -15.12 14.42 16.05
C CYS A 179 -15.32 13.82 17.47
N SER A 180 -16.12 12.76 17.60
CA SER A 180 -16.34 12.05 18.87
C SER A 180 -15.34 10.90 19.08
N SER A 181 -14.44 10.63 18.13
CA SER A 181 -13.38 9.63 18.28
C SER A 181 -12.38 10.06 19.35
N ILE A 182 -11.89 9.09 20.14
CA ILE A 182 -10.78 9.31 21.09
C ILE A 182 -9.49 9.69 20.32
N TYR A 183 -9.33 9.14 19.11
CA TYR A 183 -8.21 9.43 18.22
C TYR A 183 -8.78 9.96 16.89
N PRO A 184 -9.08 11.26 16.80
CA PRO A 184 -9.64 11.84 15.59
C PRO A 184 -8.67 11.72 14.42
N VAL A 185 -9.20 11.44 13.23
CA VAL A 185 -8.47 11.48 11.97
C VAL A 185 -9.01 12.62 11.14
N VAL A 186 -8.13 13.51 10.69
CA VAL A 186 -8.48 14.70 9.91
C VAL A 186 -7.66 14.77 8.64
N ASP A 187 -8.27 15.33 7.58
CA ASP A 187 -7.63 15.45 6.28
C ASP A 187 -6.71 16.66 6.21
N VAL A 188 -5.57 16.49 5.55
CA VAL A 188 -4.62 17.55 5.27
C VAL A 188 -4.87 18.07 3.86
N GLU A 189 -5.22 19.35 3.75
CA GLU A 189 -5.54 19.92 2.43
C GLU A 189 -4.29 20.26 1.60
N TYR A 190 -3.21 20.65 2.28
CA TYR A 190 -1.98 21.13 1.64
C TYR A 190 -0.75 20.59 2.34
N ILE A 191 0.23 20.19 1.54
CA ILE A 191 1.52 19.68 2.01
C ILE A 191 2.67 20.47 1.38
N LYS A 192 3.79 20.52 2.10
CA LYS A 192 5.06 21.04 1.62
C LYS A 192 6.16 20.04 1.98
N VAL A 193 6.97 19.67 0.99
CA VAL A 193 8.04 18.67 1.16
C VAL A 193 9.39 19.35 0.96
N GLY A 194 10.15 19.49 2.05
CA GLY A 194 11.46 20.15 2.03
C GLY A 194 11.38 21.57 1.45
N VAL A 195 12.08 21.80 0.34
CA VAL A 195 12.14 23.10 -0.36
C VAL A 195 11.08 23.27 -1.44
N SER A 196 10.16 22.31 -1.61
CA SER A 196 9.09 22.42 -2.62
C SER A 196 8.18 23.61 -2.35
N ALA A 197 7.47 24.06 -3.41
CA ALA A 197 6.25 24.83 -3.20
C ALA A 197 5.23 23.98 -2.42
N GLN A 198 4.33 24.65 -1.70
CA GLN A 198 3.17 23.98 -1.12
C GLN A 198 2.21 23.57 -2.24
N PHE A 199 1.61 22.39 -2.14
CA PHE A 199 0.63 21.92 -3.12
C PHE A 199 -0.54 21.21 -2.42
N ARG A 200 -1.67 21.19 -3.12
CA ARG A 200 -2.94 20.65 -2.61
C ARG A 200 -2.96 19.13 -2.76
N TYR A 201 -3.68 18.43 -1.88
CA TYR A 201 -3.88 16.97 -1.96
C TYR A 201 -4.34 16.46 -3.33
N THR A 202 -5.04 17.29 -4.13
CA THR A 202 -5.47 16.93 -5.49
C THR A 202 -4.30 16.74 -6.46
N LYS A 203 -3.12 17.21 -6.08
CA LYS A 203 -1.83 17.12 -6.80
C LYS A 203 -0.87 16.12 -6.14
N ASP A 204 -1.31 15.37 -5.13
CA ASP A 204 -0.53 14.30 -4.50
C ASP A 204 -1.26 12.95 -4.68
N HIS A 205 -0.54 11.93 -5.11
CA HIS A 205 -1.02 10.53 -5.08
C HIS A 205 -0.48 9.75 -3.89
N SER A 206 0.39 10.38 -3.10
CA SER A 206 0.85 9.86 -1.82
C SER A 206 -0.33 9.58 -0.92
N LYS A 207 -0.09 8.63 -0.03
CA LYS A 207 -1.07 8.18 0.96
C LYS A 207 -0.35 8.17 2.28
N LEU A 208 -0.28 9.37 2.83
CA LEU A 208 0.52 9.70 3.99
C LEU A 208 -0.41 9.95 5.17
N ALA A 209 -0.07 9.41 6.33
CA ALA A 209 -0.63 9.89 7.58
C ALA A 209 0.49 10.14 8.58
N ILE A 210 0.37 11.19 9.37
CA ILE A 210 1.30 11.45 10.48
C ILE A 210 0.54 11.52 11.78
N SER A 211 1.21 11.17 12.87
CA SER A 211 0.70 11.42 14.22
C SER A 211 0.47 12.93 14.39
N GLY A 212 -0.69 13.29 14.91
CA GLY A 212 -0.94 14.65 15.37
C GLY A 212 -0.47 14.91 16.81
N ASP A 213 0.04 13.88 17.50
CA ASP A 213 0.75 14.01 18.77
C ASP A 213 2.27 14.00 18.53
N PRO A 214 2.96 15.15 18.71
CA PRO A 214 4.40 15.24 18.49
C PRO A 214 5.22 14.42 19.51
N THR A 215 4.63 14.03 20.64
CA THR A 215 5.28 13.17 21.65
C THR A 215 5.21 11.69 21.30
N GLN A 216 4.34 11.32 20.35
CA GLN A 216 4.19 9.97 19.84
C GLN A 216 4.33 9.97 18.30
N PRO A 217 5.55 10.17 17.76
CA PRO A 217 5.74 10.38 16.34
C PRO A 217 5.54 9.09 15.54
N TYR A 218 4.55 9.11 14.64
CA TYR A 218 4.34 8.09 13.62
C TYR A 218 4.24 8.71 12.24
N ILE A 219 4.73 7.97 11.24
CA ILE A 219 4.53 8.23 9.81
C ILE A 219 4.00 6.94 9.19
N CYS A 220 2.87 7.03 8.53
CA CYS A 220 2.22 5.94 7.80
C CYS A 220 2.34 6.22 6.31
N ILE A 221 2.86 5.26 5.54
CA ILE A 221 2.93 5.29 4.08
C ILE A 221 2.28 4.00 3.59
N GLY A 222 1.33 4.08 2.66
CA GLY A 222 0.60 2.90 2.21
C GLY A 222 -0.17 3.05 0.91
N ASP A 223 -1.17 2.19 0.73
CA ASP A 223 -1.91 1.97 -0.52
C ASP A 223 -3.31 2.61 -0.56
N ILE A 224 -3.86 3.01 0.60
CA ILE A 224 -5.26 3.44 0.73
C ILE A 224 -5.39 4.97 0.81
N ASN A 225 -6.27 5.57 -0.02
CA ASN A 225 -6.73 6.95 0.18
C ASN A 225 -7.85 6.98 1.25
N ARG A 226 -8.03 8.11 1.92
CA ARG A 226 -9.16 8.33 2.84
C ARG A 226 -10.36 8.89 2.07
N MET A 227 -11.09 8.03 1.38
CA MET A 227 -12.30 8.38 0.63
C MET A 227 -13.32 7.24 0.67
N THR A 228 -14.60 7.57 0.48
CA THR A 228 -15.63 6.56 0.25
C THR A 228 -15.40 5.86 -1.09
N SER A 229 -15.72 4.56 -1.16
CA SER A 229 -15.58 3.70 -2.35
C SER A 229 -16.85 3.71 -3.20
#